data_AF-A0AAE0TFK0-F1
#
_entry.id   AF-A0AAE0TFK0-F1
#
_cell.length_a   1.000
_cell.length_b   1.000
_cell.length_c   1.000
_cell.angle_alpha   90.00
_cell.angle_beta   90.00
_cell.angle_gamma   90.00
#
_symmetry.space_group_name_H-M   'P 1'
#
loop_
_entity.id
_entity.type
_entity.pdbx_description
1 polymer ?
#
loop_
_entity_poly.entity_id
_entity_poly.type
_entity_poly.pdbx_seq_one_letter_code
_entity_poly.pdbx_strand_id
1 'polypeptide(L)'
;MDEKKHPLEERDDSRPYFRRQKGEIGVYLMVYDAKPQEGKQYGLEHFFFMQLMESLYKEFRKMDVVQIRAALDKKDLLKGAYIERFEPGIIMAVGFDDADSLGSLWTSFKSGKLNAALQDALLTPSLMHSVEASTIVLHTRLFEDEFKKCHDEIYIQARKREDIQSMHSDMTMIARIKKYQKLLNQEVMSVRDLENQIEHSLGELMTVLKQIFPNTMTKLQSLQELETIIRDAQGTRFKPNGSLDLYINLIERMNKLYEELYISVSIPLLQIHSVCENDTQRKTKASIVEKIRDTSKLLRSDTDLQKVSHPGWSVKVIKREEGLFLGLISLVPISVEHAYDIDLLIDEYMRQFPGR
;
A
#
# COMPACT_ATOMS: atom_id res chain seq x y z
N MET A 1 -14.60 -4.35 57.57
CA MET A 1 -14.07 -3.42 56.55
C MET A 1 -12.64 -3.84 56.33
N ASP A 2 -12.41 -4.65 55.30
CA ASP A 2 -11.07 -4.93 54.79
C ASP A 2 -11.21 -4.95 53.27
N GLU A 3 -10.75 -3.87 52.65
CA GLU A 3 -10.68 -3.70 51.20
C GLU A 3 -9.73 -4.75 50.63
N LYS A 4 -10.30 -5.75 49.95
CA LYS A 4 -9.54 -6.65 49.09
C LYS A 4 -8.96 -5.80 47.96
N LYS A 5 -7.64 -5.64 47.97
CA LYS A 5 -6.83 -5.06 46.89
C LYS A 5 -7.24 -5.67 45.55
N HIS A 6 -7.61 -4.81 44.60
CA HIS A 6 -7.79 -5.15 43.20
C HIS A 6 -6.46 -5.65 42.60
N PRO A 7 -6.49 -6.62 41.67
CA PRO A 7 -5.29 -7.09 40.97
C PRO A 7 -4.92 -6.06 39.89
N LEU A 8 -4.13 -5.07 40.27
CA LEU A 8 -3.44 -4.21 39.31
C LEU A 8 -1.94 -4.51 39.41
N GLU A 9 -1.37 -4.81 38.24
CA GLU A 9 0.06 -4.75 37.91
C GLU A 9 0.94 -5.88 38.46
N GLU A 10 0.81 -7.09 37.89
CA GLU A 10 2.02 -7.91 37.71
C GLU A 10 2.92 -7.19 36.69
N ARG A 11 4.03 -6.63 37.17
CA ARG A 11 5.13 -6.25 36.30
C ARG A 11 5.68 -7.53 35.69
N ASP A 12 5.41 -7.71 34.40
CA ASP A 12 6.06 -8.77 33.63
C ASP A 12 7.53 -8.40 33.45
N ASP A 13 8.38 -8.84 34.38
CA ASP A 13 9.84 -8.61 34.36
C ASP A 13 10.51 -9.23 33.13
N SER A 14 9.79 -10.06 32.34
CA SER A 14 10.27 -10.60 31.06
C SER A 14 10.05 -9.68 29.86
N ARG A 15 9.31 -8.57 30.04
CA ARG A 15 9.03 -7.61 28.97
C ARG A 15 10.32 -6.85 28.57
N PRO A 16 10.72 -6.89 27.29
CA PRO A 16 11.83 -6.09 26.80
C PRO A 16 11.60 -4.59 27.05
N TYR A 17 12.65 -3.88 27.45
CA TYR A 17 12.55 -2.45 27.69
C TYR A 17 12.26 -1.69 26.39
N PHE A 18 11.09 -1.05 26.33
CA PHE A 18 10.69 -0.19 25.23
C PHE A 18 10.73 1.28 25.66
N ARG A 19 11.61 2.08 25.04
CA ARG A 19 11.62 3.54 25.21
C ARG A 19 10.53 4.17 24.35
N ARG A 20 9.28 3.93 24.74
CA ARG A 20 8.07 4.42 24.07
C ARG A 20 8.07 5.95 23.98
N GLN A 21 7.73 6.52 22.82
CA GLN A 21 7.42 7.95 22.70
C GLN A 21 5.91 8.20 22.90
N LYS A 22 5.51 9.47 23.01
CA LYS A 22 4.09 9.79 23.22
C LYS A 22 3.28 9.42 21.98
N GLY A 23 2.11 8.82 22.17
CA GLY A 23 1.25 8.38 21.06
C GLY A 23 1.71 7.08 20.38
N GLU A 24 2.75 6.41 20.89
CA GLU A 24 3.22 5.12 20.40
C GLU A 24 2.83 3.96 21.32
N ILE A 25 2.70 2.76 20.75
CA ILE A 25 2.75 1.48 21.46
C ILE A 25 3.81 0.56 20.83
N GLY A 26 4.26 -0.42 21.60
CA GLY A 26 5.15 -1.47 21.12
C GLY A 26 4.33 -2.68 20.68
N VAL A 27 4.54 -3.13 19.45
CA VAL A 27 4.13 -4.47 18.99
C VAL A 27 5.32 -5.40 19.23
N TYR A 28 5.23 -6.23 20.27
CA TYR A 28 6.32 -7.11 20.70
C TYR A 28 6.28 -8.39 19.88
N LEU A 29 7.36 -8.67 19.15
CA LEU A 29 7.49 -9.85 18.30
C LEU A 29 8.39 -10.87 19.01
N MET A 30 7.78 -11.93 19.52
CA MET A 30 8.51 -13.01 20.18
C MET A 30 8.67 -14.19 19.24
N VAL A 31 9.85 -14.79 19.20
CA VAL A 31 10.02 -16.08 18.53
C VAL A 31 9.44 -17.17 19.42
N TYR A 32 8.34 -17.79 18.98
CA TYR A 32 7.69 -18.90 19.68
C TYR A 32 8.35 -20.24 19.34
N ASP A 33 8.70 -20.44 18.07
CA ASP A 33 9.38 -21.63 17.57
C ASP A 33 10.32 -21.22 16.42
N ALA A 34 11.46 -21.91 16.29
CA ALA A 34 12.38 -21.71 15.17
C ALA A 34 13.23 -22.95 14.92
N LYS A 35 13.61 -23.17 13.66
CA LYS A 35 14.50 -24.28 13.26
C LYS A 35 15.65 -23.73 12.44
N PRO A 36 16.90 -24.13 12.72
CA PRO A 36 18.05 -23.75 11.91
C PRO A 36 17.95 -24.36 10.50
N GLN A 37 18.66 -23.76 9.55
CA GLN A 37 18.78 -24.28 8.19
C GLN A 37 19.68 -25.52 8.13
N GLU A 38 20.75 -25.53 8.93
CA GLU A 38 21.64 -26.69 9.09
C GLU A 38 21.41 -27.39 10.44
N GLY A 39 20.93 -28.63 10.41
CA GLY A 39 20.61 -29.41 11.62
C GLY A 39 21.80 -29.86 12.47
N LYS A 40 22.98 -29.22 12.38
CA LYS A 40 24.19 -29.58 13.13
C LYS A 40 24.55 -28.62 14.27
N GLN A 41 23.79 -27.54 14.48
CA GLN A 41 23.95 -26.67 15.66
C GLN A 41 23.30 -27.30 16.91
N TYR A 42 23.69 -28.53 17.23
CA TYR A 42 23.33 -29.17 18.51
C TYR A 42 24.30 -28.66 19.58
N GLY A 43 23.81 -27.83 20.49
CA GLY A 43 24.63 -27.31 21.57
C GLY A 43 23.80 -26.75 22.70
N LEU A 44 23.12 -25.63 22.48
CA LEU A 44 22.21 -25.04 23.46
C LEU A 44 21.14 -24.29 22.67
N GLU A 45 19.93 -24.85 22.60
CA GLU A 45 18.76 -24.24 21.96
C GLU A 45 18.61 -22.76 22.35
N HIS A 46 18.89 -22.44 23.61
CA HIS A 46 18.95 -21.09 24.13
C HIS A 46 19.93 -20.15 23.38
N PHE A 47 21.13 -20.63 23.02
CA PHE A 47 22.12 -19.84 22.28
C PHE A 47 21.65 -19.58 20.84
N PHE A 48 21.02 -20.57 20.21
CA PHE A 48 20.42 -20.39 18.89
C PHE A 48 19.33 -19.31 18.94
N PHE A 49 18.39 -19.39 19.90
CA PHE A 49 17.35 -18.37 20.04
C PHE A 49 17.93 -16.98 20.35
N MET A 50 18.94 -16.87 21.21
CA MET A 50 19.61 -15.59 21.48
C MET A 50 20.23 -14.98 20.22
N GLN A 51 21.01 -15.76 19.48
CA GLN A 51 21.65 -15.32 18.23
C GLN A 51 20.59 -14.96 17.18
N LEU A 52 19.54 -15.77 17.07
CA LEU A 52 18.43 -15.54 16.15
C LEU A 52 17.72 -14.22 16.49
N MET A 53 17.41 -13.95 17.75
CA MET A 53 16.77 -12.69 18.17
C MET A 53 17.63 -11.47 17.83
N GLU A 54 18.95 -11.56 18.02
CA GLU A 54 19.88 -10.49 17.65
C GLU A 54 19.95 -10.28 16.13
N SER A 55 20.02 -11.38 15.36
CA SER A 55 20.03 -11.33 13.90
C SER A 55 18.72 -10.79 13.33
N LEU A 56 17.57 -11.25 13.84
CA LEU A 56 16.25 -10.74 13.47
C LEU A 56 16.13 -9.24 13.73
N TYR A 57 16.58 -8.76 14.90
CA TYR A 57 16.58 -7.33 15.17
C TYR A 57 17.46 -6.55 14.18
N LYS A 58 18.67 -7.06 13.88
CA LYS A 58 19.58 -6.44 12.90
C LYS A 58 18.95 -6.34 11.52
N GLU A 59 18.20 -7.35 11.10
CA GLU A 59 17.53 -7.38 9.80
C GLU A 59 16.29 -6.49 9.79
N PHE A 60 15.41 -6.60 10.79
CA PHE A 60 14.20 -5.75 10.90
C PHE A 60 14.53 -4.26 10.98
N ARG A 61 15.61 -3.88 11.67
CA ARG A 61 16.06 -2.49 11.74
C ARG A 61 16.46 -1.91 10.37
N LYS A 62 16.88 -2.76 9.42
CA LYS A 62 17.25 -2.34 8.05
C LYS A 62 16.07 -2.37 7.09
N MET A 63 14.94 -2.98 7.47
CA MET A 63 13.79 -3.10 6.59
C MET A 63 13.18 -1.73 6.28
N ASP A 64 12.70 -1.59 5.05
CA ASP A 64 11.96 -0.40 4.63
C ASP A 64 10.55 -0.43 5.24
N VAL A 65 10.29 0.47 6.19
CA VAL A 65 8.98 0.59 6.87
C VAL A 65 7.83 0.81 5.88
N VAL A 66 8.11 1.42 4.72
CA VAL A 66 7.12 1.60 3.63
C VAL A 66 6.71 0.24 3.05
N GLN A 67 7.64 -0.70 2.89
CA GLN A 67 7.32 -2.03 2.36
C GLN A 67 6.50 -2.84 3.36
N ILE A 68 6.88 -2.82 4.65
CA ILE A 68 6.13 -3.48 5.71
C ILE A 68 4.73 -2.88 5.80
N ARG A 69 4.63 -1.55 5.77
CA ARG A 69 3.35 -0.86 5.74
C ARG A 69 2.50 -1.30 4.56
N ALA A 70 3.05 -1.33 3.35
CA ALA A 70 2.31 -1.73 2.15
C ALA A 70 1.74 -3.16 2.28
N ALA A 71 2.52 -4.08 2.88
CA ALA A 71 2.06 -5.45 3.13
C ALA A 71 0.90 -5.52 4.14
N LEU A 72 0.94 -4.69 5.19
CA LEU A 72 -0.08 -4.64 6.23
C LEU A 72 -1.33 -3.86 5.80
N ASP A 73 -1.18 -2.82 4.98
CA ASP A 73 -2.27 -2.00 4.44
C ASP A 73 -3.18 -2.83 3.53
N LYS A 74 -2.61 -3.72 2.70
CA LYS A 74 -3.37 -4.69 1.89
C LYS A 74 -4.28 -5.63 2.70
N LYS A 75 -4.06 -5.74 4.01
CA LYS A 75 -4.86 -6.55 4.94
C LYS A 75 -5.77 -5.70 5.84
N ASP A 76 -5.86 -4.39 5.59
CA ASP A 76 -6.65 -3.40 6.36
C ASP A 76 -6.26 -3.32 7.85
N LEU A 77 -4.99 -3.55 8.20
CA LEU A 77 -4.57 -3.69 9.61
C LEU A 77 -4.03 -2.42 10.27
N LEU A 78 -3.62 -1.43 9.50
CA LEU A 78 -2.96 -0.23 10.02
C LEU A 78 -3.63 1.08 9.57
N LYS A 79 -4.93 1.07 9.27
CA LYS A 79 -5.62 2.31 8.90
C LYS A 79 -5.45 3.36 10.03
N GLY A 80 -4.90 4.53 9.69
CA GLY A 80 -4.60 5.60 10.65
C GLY A 80 -3.48 5.29 11.67
N ALA A 81 -2.68 4.25 11.42
CA ALA A 81 -1.47 3.95 12.21
C ALA A 81 -0.21 4.17 11.35
N TYR A 82 0.96 4.31 11.95
CA TYR A 82 2.23 4.45 11.24
C TYR A 82 3.32 3.64 11.94
N ILE A 83 4.33 3.19 11.18
CA ILE A 83 5.40 2.33 11.67
C ILE A 83 6.65 3.20 11.83
N GLU A 84 7.05 3.44 13.07
CA GLU A 84 8.13 4.37 13.39
C GLU A 84 9.50 3.73 13.18
N ARG A 85 9.71 2.59 13.85
CA ARG A 85 11.01 1.93 13.94
C ARG A 85 10.89 0.55 14.57
N PHE A 86 11.98 -0.20 14.46
CA PHE A 86 12.24 -1.38 15.27
C PHE A 86 13.22 -1.05 16.39
N GLU A 87 12.87 -1.46 17.61
CA GLU A 87 13.68 -1.32 18.82
C GLU A 87 14.28 -2.67 19.26
N PRO A 88 15.38 -2.66 20.06
CA PRO A 88 15.96 -3.86 20.62
C PRO A 88 14.92 -4.74 21.33
N GLY A 89 15.06 -6.07 21.23
CA GLY A 89 14.02 -7.00 21.70
C GLY A 89 12.91 -7.26 20.68
N ILE A 90 13.12 -6.84 19.42
CA ILE A 90 12.20 -7.04 18.28
C ILE A 90 10.83 -6.41 18.56
N ILE A 91 10.86 -5.13 18.94
CA ILE A 91 9.64 -4.35 19.17
C ILE A 91 9.43 -3.46 17.96
N MET A 92 8.27 -3.56 17.32
CA MET A 92 7.85 -2.61 16.29
C MET A 92 7.09 -1.46 16.97
N ALA A 93 7.67 -0.27 16.96
CA ALA A 93 7.01 0.94 17.46
C ALA A 93 5.96 1.41 16.45
N VAL A 94 4.72 1.55 16.91
CA VAL A 94 3.57 1.96 16.09
C VAL A 94 2.89 3.14 16.75
N GLY A 95 2.68 4.22 16.01
CA GLY A 95 1.84 5.34 16.47
C GLY A 95 0.55 5.47 15.67
N PHE A 96 -0.31 6.40 16.06
CA PHE A 96 -1.69 6.50 15.59
C PHE A 96 -2.15 7.94 15.41
N ASP A 97 -2.98 8.15 14.40
CA ASP A 97 -3.66 9.42 14.13
C ASP A 97 -4.78 9.70 15.14
N ASP A 98 -5.48 8.64 15.57
CA ASP A 98 -6.64 8.75 16.45
C ASP A 98 -6.88 7.47 17.29
N ALA A 99 -7.81 7.58 18.25
CA ALA A 99 -8.15 6.50 19.16
C ALA A 99 -8.84 5.32 18.46
N ASP A 100 -9.56 5.57 17.36
CA ASP A 100 -10.25 4.53 16.58
C ASP A 100 -9.23 3.63 15.86
N SER A 101 -8.15 4.22 15.37
CA SER A 101 -7.03 3.53 14.73
C SER A 101 -6.29 2.64 15.73
N LEU A 102 -6.03 3.16 16.94
CA LEU A 102 -5.48 2.38 18.06
C LEU A 102 -6.41 1.21 18.44
N GLY A 103 -7.71 1.47 18.57
CA GLY A 103 -8.71 0.44 18.87
C GLY A 103 -8.83 -0.65 17.80
N SER A 104 -8.66 -0.27 16.53
CA SER A 104 -8.68 -1.18 15.38
C SER A 104 -7.48 -2.13 15.39
N LEU A 105 -6.28 -1.64 15.71
CA LEU A 105 -5.11 -2.49 15.89
C LEU A 105 -5.29 -3.47 17.05
N TRP A 106 -5.81 -2.99 18.19
CA TRP A 106 -6.06 -3.82 19.37
C TRP A 106 -7.07 -4.94 19.09
N THR A 107 -8.12 -4.63 18.34
CA THR A 107 -9.11 -5.62 17.88
C THR A 107 -8.48 -6.66 16.94
N SER A 108 -7.61 -6.21 16.03
CA SER A 108 -6.86 -7.08 15.13
C SER A 108 -5.87 -7.99 15.86
N PHE A 109 -5.28 -7.51 16.95
CA PHE A 109 -4.46 -8.30 17.86
C PHE A 109 -5.29 -9.37 18.57
N LYS A 110 -6.40 -8.99 19.23
CA LYS A 110 -7.26 -9.94 19.96
C LYS A 110 -7.85 -11.04 19.08
N SER A 111 -8.09 -10.75 17.80
CA SER A 111 -8.59 -11.73 16.83
C SER A 111 -7.49 -12.60 16.19
N GLY A 112 -6.21 -12.39 16.52
CA GLY A 112 -5.07 -13.11 15.94
C GLY A 112 -4.70 -12.69 14.51
N LYS A 113 -5.47 -11.79 13.89
CA LYS A 113 -5.22 -11.30 12.52
C LYS A 113 -3.89 -10.56 12.41
N LEU A 114 -3.55 -9.75 13.42
CA LEU A 114 -2.28 -9.02 13.45
C LEU A 114 -1.08 -9.97 13.45
N ASN A 115 -1.17 -11.09 14.19
CA ASN A 115 -0.11 -12.09 14.25
C ASN A 115 0.19 -12.70 12.89
N ALA A 116 -0.86 -13.20 12.22
CA ALA A 116 -0.73 -13.82 10.91
C ALA A 116 -0.19 -12.84 9.86
N ALA A 117 -0.60 -11.58 9.93
CA ALA A 117 -0.13 -10.58 8.99
C ALA A 117 1.34 -10.18 9.19
N LEU A 118 1.78 -10.02 10.45
CA LEU A 118 3.18 -9.70 10.73
C LEU A 118 4.11 -10.88 10.44
N GLN A 119 3.64 -12.11 10.68
CA GLN A 119 4.34 -13.32 10.24
C GLN A 119 4.64 -13.26 8.73
N ASP A 120 3.60 -13.03 7.91
CA ASP A 120 3.74 -12.99 6.44
C ASP A 120 4.56 -11.79 5.95
N ALA A 121 4.39 -10.62 6.59
CA ALA A 121 5.02 -9.38 6.14
C ALA A 121 6.50 -9.30 6.49
N LEU A 122 6.92 -9.89 7.63
CA LEU A 122 8.28 -9.75 8.15
C LEU A 122 9.17 -10.95 7.79
N LEU A 123 8.62 -12.17 7.79
CA LEU A 123 9.41 -13.39 7.56
C LEU A 123 9.41 -13.79 6.09
N THR A 124 10.08 -12.98 5.27
CA THR A 124 10.26 -13.28 3.85
C THR A 124 11.31 -14.39 3.64
N PRO A 125 11.26 -15.14 2.53
CA PRO A 125 12.28 -16.16 2.23
C PRO A 125 13.72 -15.64 2.26
N SER A 126 13.94 -14.39 1.82
CA SER A 126 15.26 -13.76 1.86
C SER A 126 15.74 -13.49 3.28
N LEU A 127 14.84 -13.07 4.18
CA LEU A 127 15.18 -12.84 5.58
C LEU A 127 15.43 -14.16 6.32
N MET A 128 14.60 -15.17 6.07
CA MET A 128 14.80 -16.52 6.62
C MET A 128 16.18 -17.08 6.28
N HIS A 129 16.62 -16.88 5.03
CA HIS A 129 17.96 -17.25 4.58
C HIS A 129 19.06 -16.42 5.25
N SER A 130 18.88 -15.10 5.43
CA SER A 130 19.90 -14.24 6.06
C SER A 130 20.13 -14.52 7.54
N VAL A 131 19.11 -15.07 8.23
CA VAL A 131 19.21 -15.48 9.64
C VAL A 131 19.45 -16.98 9.83
N GLU A 132 19.79 -17.70 8.75
CA GLU A 132 20.10 -19.14 8.75
C GLU A 132 18.99 -20.01 9.38
N ALA A 133 17.73 -19.62 9.21
CA ALA A 133 16.58 -20.34 9.72
C ALA A 133 15.75 -20.96 8.59
N SER A 134 15.30 -22.20 8.80
CA SER A 134 14.35 -22.87 7.90
C SER A 134 12.90 -22.55 8.25
N THR A 135 12.59 -22.35 9.53
CA THR A 135 11.27 -21.93 10.01
C THR A 135 11.41 -21.00 11.21
N ILE A 136 10.57 -19.97 11.28
CA ILE A 136 10.42 -19.09 12.44
C ILE A 136 8.93 -18.86 12.61
N VAL A 137 8.42 -18.99 13.83
CA VAL A 137 7.04 -18.67 14.20
C VAL A 137 7.08 -17.50 15.16
N LEU A 138 6.52 -16.37 14.74
CA LEU A 138 6.37 -15.18 15.56
C LEU A 138 5.05 -15.21 16.32
N HIS A 139 5.12 -14.76 17.58
CA HIS A 139 3.98 -14.43 18.40
C HIS A 139 4.02 -12.94 18.75
N THR A 140 2.93 -12.25 18.42
CA THR A 140 2.72 -10.85 18.74
C THR A 140 2.19 -10.72 20.15
N ARG A 141 2.68 -9.74 20.90
CA ARG A 141 2.10 -9.31 22.18
C ARG A 141 1.91 -7.79 22.19
N LEU A 142 0.80 -7.36 22.77
CA LEU A 142 0.53 -5.98 23.13
C LEU A 142 0.20 -5.91 24.62
N PHE A 143 0.59 -4.80 25.26
CA PHE A 143 0.34 -4.60 26.68
C PHE A 143 -0.76 -3.56 26.90
N GLU A 144 -1.68 -3.88 27.81
CA GLU A 144 -2.84 -3.04 28.09
C GLU A 144 -2.47 -1.70 28.73
N ASP A 145 -1.37 -1.65 29.48
CA ASP A 145 -0.87 -0.42 30.09
C ASP A 145 -0.35 0.58 29.03
N GLU A 146 0.34 0.10 27.99
CA GLU A 146 0.74 0.93 26.85
C GLU A 146 -0.46 1.41 26.06
N PHE A 147 -1.42 0.51 25.81
CA PHE A 147 -2.66 0.84 25.11
C PHE A 147 -3.40 1.98 25.83
N LYS A 148 -3.62 1.86 27.14
CA LYS A 148 -4.31 2.90 27.93
C LYS A 148 -3.54 4.22 27.93
N LYS A 149 -2.23 4.18 28.13
CA LYS A 149 -1.39 5.39 28.10
C LYS A 149 -1.44 6.08 26.75
N CYS A 150 -1.28 5.32 25.66
CA CYS A 150 -1.33 5.84 24.30
C CYS A 150 -2.71 6.43 23.99
N HIS A 151 -3.78 5.73 24.36
CA HIS A 151 -5.14 6.22 24.22
C HIS A 151 -5.32 7.59 24.90
N ASP A 152 -4.94 7.72 26.17
CA ASP A 152 -5.05 8.98 26.91
C ASP A 152 -4.21 10.10 26.29
N GLU A 153 -3.03 9.78 25.78
CA GLU A 153 -2.14 10.74 25.10
C GLU A 153 -2.74 11.26 23.80
N ILE A 154 -3.34 10.41 22.98
CA ILE A 154 -4.01 10.79 21.73
C ILE A 154 -5.14 11.79 22.03
N TYR A 155 -5.94 11.55 23.07
CA TYR A 155 -6.99 12.48 23.49
C TYR A 155 -6.44 13.85 23.91
N ILE A 156 -5.27 13.88 24.56
CA ILE A 156 -4.61 15.13 24.98
C ILE A 156 -3.93 15.84 23.79
N GLN A 157 -3.38 15.08 22.85
CA GLN A 157 -2.58 15.58 21.72
C GLN A 157 -3.41 16.01 20.50
N ALA A 158 -4.69 15.62 20.41
CA ALA A 158 -5.59 15.90 19.28
C ALA A 158 -5.70 17.38 18.84
N ARG A 159 -5.08 18.33 19.57
CA ARG A 159 -5.08 19.77 19.29
C ARG A 159 -3.72 20.41 19.09
N LYS A 160 -2.61 19.68 19.22
CA LYS A 160 -1.25 20.23 19.05
C LYS A 160 -0.70 19.83 17.68
N ARG A 161 -0.37 20.83 16.87
CA ARG A 161 0.37 20.62 15.62
C ARG A 161 1.86 20.58 15.92
N GLU A 162 2.56 19.70 15.24
CA GLU A 162 4.02 19.60 15.30
C GLU A 162 4.62 20.08 13.97
N ASP A 163 5.81 20.68 14.04
CA ASP A 163 6.55 21.06 12.85
C ASP A 163 7.11 19.80 12.21
N ILE A 164 6.84 19.58 10.92
CA ILE A 164 7.38 18.43 10.20
C ILE A 164 8.91 18.38 10.23
N GLN A 165 9.59 19.52 10.35
CA GLN A 165 11.05 19.57 10.48
C GLN A 165 11.55 18.90 11.76
N SER A 166 10.71 18.78 12.80
CA SER A 166 11.04 18.05 14.02
C SER A 166 10.85 16.53 13.91
N MET A 167 10.17 16.05 12.86
CA MET A 167 9.90 14.63 12.62
C MET A 167 10.77 14.08 11.48
N HIS A 168 11.86 13.41 11.84
CA HIS A 168 12.82 12.87 10.87
C HIS A 168 12.21 11.79 9.95
N SER A 169 11.33 10.94 10.49
CA SER A 169 10.59 9.92 9.73
C SER A 169 9.73 10.57 8.64
N ASP A 170 8.93 11.57 8.99
CA ASP A 170 8.06 12.30 8.07
C ASP A 170 8.84 13.05 6.99
N MET A 171 9.93 13.71 7.37
CA MET A 171 10.84 14.36 6.41
C MET A 171 11.43 13.37 5.42
N THR A 172 11.73 12.14 5.86
CA THR A 172 12.19 11.06 4.97
C THR A 172 11.09 10.63 4.00
N MET A 173 9.83 10.50 4.46
CA MET A 173 8.69 10.20 3.58
C MET A 173 8.46 11.30 2.55
N ILE A 174 8.52 12.56 2.95
CA ILE A 174 8.45 13.71 2.03
C ILE A 174 9.57 13.69 1.00
N ALA A 175 10.80 13.43 1.43
CA ALA A 175 11.94 13.34 0.51
C ALA A 175 11.76 12.21 -0.50
N ARG A 176 11.23 11.06 -0.06
CA ARG A 176 10.90 9.92 -0.93
C ARG A 176 9.84 10.27 -1.97
N ILE A 177 8.72 10.87 -1.55
CA ILE A 177 7.64 11.30 -2.45
C ILE A 177 8.18 12.30 -3.48
N LYS A 178 8.95 13.30 -3.03
CA LYS A 178 9.58 14.29 -3.93
C LYS A 178 10.54 13.68 -4.94
N LYS A 179 11.31 12.68 -4.52
CA LYS A 179 12.21 11.95 -5.43
C LYS A 179 11.41 11.22 -6.50
N TYR A 180 10.32 10.56 -6.11
CA TYR A 180 9.44 9.86 -7.05
C TYR A 180 8.68 10.82 -7.98
N GLN A 181 8.20 11.97 -7.48
CA GLN A 181 7.47 12.95 -8.27
C GLN A 181 8.23 13.42 -9.52
N LYS A 182 9.57 13.54 -9.44
CA LYS A 182 10.40 13.87 -10.61
C LYS A 182 10.31 12.81 -11.72
N LEU A 183 10.20 11.54 -11.35
CA LEU A 183 10.01 10.43 -12.28
C LEU A 183 8.57 10.39 -12.77
N LEU A 184 7.60 10.58 -11.87
CA LEU A 184 6.18 10.64 -12.18
C LEU A 184 5.88 11.65 -13.28
N ASN A 185 6.44 12.86 -13.20
CA ASN A 185 6.21 13.89 -14.20
C ASN A 185 6.64 13.44 -15.62
N GLN A 186 7.76 12.72 -15.74
CA GLN A 186 8.22 12.16 -17.02
C GLN A 186 7.30 11.05 -17.51
N GLU A 187 6.87 10.15 -16.61
CA GLU A 187 5.93 9.07 -16.93
C GLU A 187 4.58 9.63 -17.36
N VAL A 188 4.03 10.64 -16.68
CA VAL A 188 2.77 11.30 -17.00
C VAL A 188 2.81 11.93 -18.40
N MET A 189 3.90 12.60 -18.77
CA MET A 189 4.06 13.12 -20.14
C MET A 189 4.10 11.99 -21.16
N SER A 190 4.83 10.91 -20.86
CA SER A 190 4.96 9.78 -21.77
C SER A 190 3.64 9.01 -21.98
N VAL A 191 2.83 8.80 -20.93
CA VAL A 191 1.51 8.15 -21.08
C VAL A 191 0.50 9.06 -21.77
N ARG A 192 0.63 10.39 -21.62
CA ARG A 192 -0.19 11.36 -22.37
C ARG A 192 0.14 11.35 -23.87
N ASP A 193 1.41 11.22 -24.24
CA ASP A 193 1.79 11.06 -25.64
C ASP A 193 1.23 9.76 -26.24
N LEU A 194 1.18 8.67 -25.45
CA LEU A 194 0.56 7.40 -25.85
C LEU A 194 -0.96 7.50 -25.96
N GLU A 195 -1.62 8.19 -25.03
CA GLU A 195 -3.05 8.50 -25.11
C GLU A 195 -3.36 9.23 -26.42
N ASN A 196 -2.60 10.28 -26.75
CA ASN A 196 -2.77 11.02 -27.99
C ASN A 196 -2.63 10.09 -29.20
N GLN A 197 -1.64 9.19 -29.23
CA GLN A 197 -1.47 8.24 -30.33
C GLN A 197 -2.65 7.25 -30.45
N ILE A 198 -3.19 6.78 -29.33
CA ILE A 198 -4.39 5.94 -29.32
C ILE A 198 -5.61 6.73 -29.83
N GLU A 199 -5.76 7.99 -29.41
CA GLU A 199 -6.85 8.84 -29.88
C GLU A 199 -6.83 8.99 -31.40
N HIS A 200 -5.65 9.23 -31.99
CA HIS A 200 -5.49 9.35 -33.45
C HIS A 200 -5.75 8.03 -34.18
N SER A 201 -5.45 6.89 -33.56
CA SER A 201 -5.63 5.55 -34.13
C SER A 201 -6.91 4.85 -33.65
N LEU A 202 -7.83 5.56 -32.99
CA LEU A 202 -8.99 4.98 -32.34
C LEU A 202 -9.91 4.23 -33.32
N GLY A 203 -10.12 4.79 -34.51
CA GLY A 203 -10.93 4.14 -35.55
C GLY A 203 -10.30 2.84 -36.06
N GLU A 204 -8.97 2.79 -36.15
CA GLU A 204 -8.23 1.56 -36.51
C GLU A 204 -8.35 0.54 -35.38
N LEU A 205 -8.12 0.95 -34.13
CA LEU A 205 -8.28 0.10 -32.95
C LEU A 205 -9.68 -0.54 -32.91
N MET A 206 -10.74 0.26 -33.06
CA MET A 206 -12.11 -0.25 -33.07
C MET A 206 -12.36 -1.22 -34.23
N THR A 207 -11.81 -0.95 -35.41
CA THR A 207 -11.94 -1.84 -36.58
C THR A 207 -11.25 -3.18 -36.33
N VAL A 208 -10.05 -3.14 -35.77
CA VAL A 208 -9.26 -4.33 -35.41
C VAL A 208 -9.99 -5.16 -34.34
N LEU A 209 -10.53 -4.51 -33.31
CA LEU A 209 -11.33 -5.16 -32.27
C LEU A 209 -12.60 -5.83 -32.83
N LYS A 210 -13.31 -5.18 -33.77
CA LYS A 210 -14.48 -5.79 -34.43
C LYS A 210 -14.14 -7.05 -35.23
N GLN A 211 -12.94 -7.14 -35.79
CA GLN A 211 -12.52 -8.33 -36.55
C GLN A 211 -12.29 -9.55 -35.66
N ILE A 212 -11.94 -9.33 -34.39
CA ILE A 212 -11.69 -10.41 -33.44
C ILE A 212 -12.90 -10.73 -32.55
N PHE A 213 -13.82 -9.77 -32.38
CA PHE A 213 -15.04 -10.01 -31.61
C PHE A 213 -15.96 -11.02 -32.32
N PRO A 214 -16.61 -11.94 -31.58
CA PRO A 214 -17.65 -12.79 -32.13
C PRO A 214 -18.79 -11.94 -32.73
N ASN A 215 -19.33 -12.36 -33.89
CA ASN A 215 -20.41 -11.63 -34.58
C ASN A 215 -21.68 -11.42 -33.74
N THR A 216 -21.89 -12.24 -32.71
CA THR A 216 -23.04 -12.15 -31.78
C THR A 216 -22.77 -11.24 -30.58
N MET A 217 -21.54 -10.76 -30.43
CA MET A 217 -21.13 -9.96 -29.27
C MET A 217 -21.67 -8.53 -29.42
N THR A 218 -22.44 -8.11 -28.41
CA THR A 218 -23.00 -6.75 -28.33
C THR A 218 -22.49 -5.98 -27.13
N LYS A 219 -21.84 -6.67 -26.18
CA LYS A 219 -21.28 -6.09 -24.96
C LYS A 219 -19.96 -6.77 -24.61
N LEU A 220 -19.00 -5.98 -24.14
CA LEU A 220 -17.76 -6.43 -23.53
C LEU A 220 -17.81 -6.16 -22.03
N GLN A 221 -17.78 -7.21 -21.22
CA GLN A 221 -17.97 -7.11 -19.77
C GLN A 221 -16.69 -6.67 -19.06
N SER A 222 -15.53 -7.18 -19.47
CA SER A 222 -14.27 -7.00 -18.72
C SER A 222 -13.02 -7.02 -19.61
N LEU A 223 -11.90 -6.57 -19.04
CA LEU A 223 -10.59 -6.70 -19.68
C LEU A 223 -10.16 -8.17 -19.81
N GLN A 224 -10.51 -9.02 -18.84
CA GLN A 224 -10.26 -10.47 -18.90
C GLN A 224 -10.98 -11.14 -20.08
N GLU A 225 -12.20 -10.70 -20.39
CA GLU A 225 -12.93 -11.17 -21.58
C GLU A 225 -12.19 -10.74 -22.86
N LEU A 226 -11.71 -9.49 -22.93
CA LEU A 226 -10.92 -9.00 -24.06
C LEU A 226 -9.62 -9.80 -24.24
N GLU A 227 -8.85 -10.02 -23.16
CA GLU A 227 -7.61 -10.81 -23.19
C GLU A 227 -7.86 -12.23 -23.73
N THR A 228 -8.97 -12.85 -23.33
CA THR A 228 -9.36 -14.18 -23.81
C THR A 228 -9.66 -14.15 -25.31
N ILE A 229 -10.42 -13.16 -25.79
CA ILE A 229 -10.73 -13.00 -27.22
C ILE A 229 -9.47 -12.77 -28.04
N ILE A 230 -8.55 -11.91 -27.57
CA ILE A 230 -7.28 -11.63 -28.26
C ILE A 230 -6.44 -12.91 -28.37
N ARG A 231 -6.33 -13.68 -27.29
CA ARG A 231 -5.59 -14.95 -27.27
C ARG A 231 -6.17 -15.96 -28.27
N ASP A 232 -7.49 -16.08 -28.32
CA ASP A 232 -8.17 -17.01 -29.23
C ASP A 232 -8.01 -16.58 -30.70
N ALA A 233 -8.06 -15.27 -30.97
CA ALA A 233 -7.82 -14.70 -32.30
C ALA A 233 -6.38 -14.92 -32.79
N GLN A 234 -5.37 -14.78 -31.92
CA GLN A 234 -3.96 -15.02 -32.27
C GLN A 234 -3.73 -16.48 -32.72
N GLY A 235 -4.49 -17.45 -32.21
CA GLY A 235 -4.44 -18.85 -32.64
C GLY A 235 -4.94 -19.10 -34.07
N THR A 236 -5.64 -18.14 -34.70
CA THR A 236 -6.36 -18.34 -35.98
C THR A 236 -5.75 -17.58 -37.18
N ARG A 237 -4.47 -17.18 -37.10
CA ARG A 237 -3.71 -16.39 -38.11
C ARG A 237 -4.04 -14.89 -38.16
N PHE A 238 -4.75 -14.35 -37.18
CA PHE A 238 -4.86 -12.91 -37.00
C PHE A 238 -3.47 -12.32 -36.70
N LYS A 239 -3.07 -11.30 -37.46
CA LYS A 239 -1.88 -10.50 -37.14
C LYS A 239 -2.34 -9.24 -36.41
N PRO A 240 -1.95 -9.05 -35.14
CA PRO A 240 -2.21 -7.80 -34.44
C PRO A 240 -1.72 -6.62 -35.28
N ASN A 241 -2.56 -5.58 -35.35
CA ASN A 241 -2.15 -4.28 -35.88
C ASN A 241 -1.52 -3.48 -34.73
N GLY A 242 -0.62 -2.55 -35.05
CA GLY A 242 0.09 -1.72 -34.08
C GLY A 242 -0.83 -0.96 -33.13
N SER A 243 -2.06 -0.60 -33.54
CA SER A 243 -3.01 0.13 -32.69
C SER A 243 -3.56 -0.70 -31.52
N LEU A 244 -3.73 -2.03 -31.69
CA LEU A 244 -4.15 -2.93 -30.60
C LEU A 244 -3.00 -3.16 -29.62
N ASP A 245 -1.79 -3.38 -30.14
CA ASP A 245 -0.60 -3.54 -29.30
C ASP A 245 -0.30 -2.26 -28.51
N LEU A 246 -0.46 -1.08 -29.14
CA LEU A 246 -0.34 0.22 -28.48
C LEU A 246 -1.32 0.34 -27.30
N TYR A 247 -2.58 -0.07 -27.49
CA TYR A 247 -3.59 -0.05 -26.44
C TYR A 247 -3.23 -0.99 -25.28
N ILE A 248 -2.90 -2.26 -25.56
CA ILE A 248 -2.53 -3.23 -24.52
C ILE A 248 -1.30 -2.74 -23.75
N ASN A 249 -0.26 -2.29 -24.46
CA ASN A 249 0.95 -1.76 -23.84
C ASN A 249 0.66 -0.55 -22.94
N LEU A 250 -0.26 0.33 -23.34
CA LEU A 250 -0.65 1.45 -22.49
C LEU A 250 -1.38 0.98 -21.23
N ILE A 251 -2.36 0.06 -21.34
CA ILE A 251 -3.08 -0.46 -20.16
C ILE A 251 -2.12 -1.16 -19.19
N GLU A 252 -1.17 -1.96 -19.68
CA GLU A 252 -0.14 -2.58 -18.85
C GLU A 252 0.77 -1.55 -18.18
N ARG A 253 1.17 -0.50 -18.92
CA ARG A 253 1.98 0.59 -18.37
C ARG A 253 1.22 1.37 -17.31
N MET A 254 -0.06 1.63 -17.50
CA MET A 254 -0.91 2.29 -16.51
C MET A 254 -1.07 1.43 -15.26
N ASN A 255 -1.28 0.12 -15.40
CA ASN A 255 -1.32 -0.80 -14.25
C ASN A 255 -0.04 -0.72 -13.41
N LYS A 256 1.14 -0.80 -14.07
CA LYS A 256 2.44 -0.66 -13.40
C LYS A 256 2.62 0.70 -12.73
N LEU A 257 2.25 1.79 -13.43
CA LEU A 257 2.31 3.14 -12.88
C LEU A 257 1.47 3.28 -11.60
N TYR A 258 0.26 2.73 -11.57
CA TYR A 258 -0.60 2.82 -10.39
C TYR A 258 -0.15 1.91 -9.23
N GLU A 259 0.46 0.76 -9.52
CA GLU A 259 1.15 -0.03 -8.50
C GLU A 259 2.33 0.75 -7.87
N GLU A 260 3.13 1.41 -8.69
CA GLU A 260 4.23 2.25 -8.22
C GLU A 260 3.76 3.49 -7.46
N LEU A 261 2.69 4.16 -7.92
CA LEU A 261 2.07 5.28 -7.21
C LEU A 261 1.55 4.86 -5.85
N TYR A 262 0.95 3.68 -5.73
CA TYR A 262 0.53 3.15 -4.44
C TYR A 262 1.73 3.01 -3.49
N ILE A 263 2.81 2.34 -3.93
CA ILE A 263 3.98 2.06 -3.07
C ILE A 263 4.82 3.32 -2.80
N SER A 264 4.98 4.20 -3.78
CA SER A 264 5.93 5.32 -3.74
C SER A 264 5.30 6.65 -3.33
N VAL A 265 3.97 6.76 -3.39
CA VAL A 265 3.22 7.96 -3.01
C VAL A 265 2.22 7.66 -1.90
N SER A 266 1.25 6.77 -2.12
CA SER A 266 0.18 6.52 -1.13
C SER A 266 0.73 6.01 0.19
N ILE A 267 1.59 4.99 0.17
CA ILE A 267 2.11 4.41 1.40
C ILE A 267 2.97 5.39 2.19
N PRO A 268 3.93 6.12 1.59
CA PRO A 268 4.66 7.17 2.29
C PRO A 268 3.76 8.28 2.84
N LEU A 269 2.71 8.71 2.11
CA LEU A 269 1.74 9.68 2.62
C LEU A 269 0.99 9.17 3.85
N LEU A 270 0.65 7.88 3.87
CA LEU A 270 0.00 7.21 5.01
C LEU A 270 0.97 6.96 6.18
N GLN A 271 2.27 7.18 6.00
CA GLN A 271 3.29 7.13 7.06
C GLN A 271 3.61 8.52 7.63
N ILE A 272 3.13 9.60 7.03
CA ILE A 272 3.27 10.96 7.58
C ILE A 272 2.23 11.16 8.65
N HIS A 273 2.67 11.66 9.81
CA HIS A 273 1.84 11.88 10.97
C HIS A 273 0.78 12.95 10.70
N SER A 274 -0.47 12.67 11.06
CA SER A 274 -1.53 13.67 10.94
C SER A 274 -1.30 14.93 11.78
N VAL A 275 -0.51 14.86 12.87
CA VAL A 275 -0.16 16.04 13.69
C VAL A 275 0.71 17.06 12.96
N CYS A 276 1.43 16.65 11.91
CA CYS A 276 2.20 17.53 11.04
C CYS A 276 1.36 18.14 9.92
N GLU A 277 0.13 17.65 9.72
CA GLU A 277 -0.73 18.05 8.61
C GLU A 277 -1.82 19.03 9.05
N ASN A 278 -2.10 20.01 8.18
CA ASN A 278 -3.30 20.83 8.28
C ASN A 278 -4.50 20.14 7.60
N ASP A 279 -5.71 20.71 7.78
CA ASP A 279 -6.94 20.10 7.26
C ASP A 279 -6.97 20.00 5.74
N THR A 280 -6.37 20.96 5.04
CA THR A 280 -6.24 20.94 3.58
C THR A 280 -5.30 19.81 3.16
N GLN A 281 -4.13 19.68 3.79
CA GLN A 281 -3.20 18.57 3.54
C GLN A 281 -3.85 17.20 3.77
N ARG A 282 -4.63 17.04 4.84
CA ARG A 282 -5.36 15.79 5.11
C ARG A 282 -6.37 15.47 3.99
N LYS A 283 -7.10 16.48 3.48
CA LYS A 283 -8.02 16.32 2.35
C LYS A 283 -7.27 15.99 1.05
N THR A 284 -6.18 16.70 0.76
CA THR A 284 -5.34 16.44 -0.42
C THR A 284 -4.74 15.03 -0.37
N LYS A 285 -4.21 14.60 0.78
CA LYS A 285 -3.74 13.23 1.02
C LYS A 285 -4.84 12.20 0.75
N ALA A 286 -6.03 12.39 1.31
CA ALA A 286 -7.15 11.48 1.10
C ALA A 286 -7.53 11.40 -0.39
N SER A 287 -7.58 12.53 -1.09
CA SER A 287 -7.87 12.60 -2.53
C SER A 287 -6.84 11.84 -3.38
N ILE A 288 -5.54 12.00 -3.08
CA ILE A 288 -4.46 11.26 -3.77
C ILE A 288 -4.66 9.75 -3.59
N VAL A 289 -4.84 9.29 -2.35
CA VAL A 289 -4.99 7.87 -2.02
C VAL A 289 -6.26 7.28 -2.66
N GLU A 290 -7.36 8.03 -2.66
CA GLU A 290 -8.62 7.64 -3.29
C GLU A 290 -8.47 7.52 -4.81
N LYS A 291 -7.90 8.52 -5.48
CA LYS A 291 -7.63 8.47 -6.93
C LYS A 291 -6.77 7.28 -7.33
N ILE A 292 -5.68 7.02 -6.59
CA ILE A 292 -4.80 5.86 -6.84
C ILE A 292 -5.60 4.57 -6.70
N ARG A 293 -6.36 4.42 -5.61
CA ARG A 293 -7.16 3.22 -5.34
C ARG A 293 -8.23 3.00 -6.40
N ASP A 294 -8.96 4.04 -6.78
CA ASP A 294 -10.09 3.91 -7.68
C ASP A 294 -9.65 3.68 -9.11
N THR A 295 -8.59 4.33 -9.59
CA THR A 295 -8.02 3.98 -10.90
C THR A 295 -7.44 2.57 -10.91
N SER A 296 -6.74 2.16 -9.84
CA SER A 296 -6.24 0.78 -9.73
C SER A 296 -7.37 -0.24 -9.81
N LYS A 297 -8.53 0.04 -9.20
CA LYS A 297 -9.72 -0.80 -9.33
C LYS A 297 -10.22 -0.85 -10.77
N LEU A 298 -10.27 0.28 -11.48
CA LEU A 298 -10.72 0.34 -12.87
C LEU A 298 -9.83 -0.46 -13.82
N LEU A 299 -8.52 -0.47 -13.57
CA LEU A 299 -7.54 -1.16 -14.42
C LEU A 299 -7.43 -2.67 -14.15
N ARG A 300 -8.15 -3.20 -13.15
CA ARG A 300 -8.19 -4.65 -12.89
C ARG A 300 -8.81 -5.41 -14.06
N SER A 301 -8.37 -6.65 -14.25
CA SER A 301 -8.86 -7.52 -15.32
C SER A 301 -10.35 -7.84 -15.20
N ASP A 302 -10.89 -7.88 -13.98
CA ASP A 302 -12.29 -8.20 -13.65
C ASP A 302 -13.22 -6.98 -13.57
N THR A 303 -12.75 -5.77 -13.92
CA THR A 303 -13.57 -4.56 -13.93
C THR A 303 -14.75 -4.68 -14.89
N ASP A 304 -15.94 -4.30 -14.40
CA ASP A 304 -17.14 -4.15 -15.21
C ASP A 304 -17.05 -2.91 -16.12
N LEU A 305 -16.63 -3.13 -17.36
CA LEU A 305 -16.48 -2.08 -18.38
C LEU A 305 -17.80 -1.39 -18.72
N GLN A 306 -18.95 -2.01 -18.45
CA GLN A 306 -20.25 -1.39 -18.74
C GLN A 306 -20.57 -0.20 -17.80
N LYS A 307 -19.82 -0.07 -16.70
CA LYS A 307 -19.94 1.05 -15.74
C LYS A 307 -18.87 2.13 -15.95
N VAL A 308 -17.94 1.93 -16.87
CA VAL A 308 -16.84 2.85 -17.11
C VAL A 308 -17.21 3.77 -18.27
N SER A 309 -17.10 5.08 -18.06
CA SER A 309 -17.36 6.06 -19.10
C SER A 309 -16.59 7.34 -18.85
N HIS A 310 -15.94 7.85 -19.90
CA HIS A 310 -15.27 9.14 -19.89
C HIS A 310 -16.06 10.15 -20.74
N PRO A 311 -16.48 11.31 -20.20
CA PRO A 311 -17.32 12.28 -20.93
C PRO A 311 -16.71 12.70 -22.27
N GLY A 312 -15.41 13.01 -22.31
CA GLY A 312 -14.73 13.45 -23.53
C GLY A 312 -14.56 12.38 -24.61
N TRP A 313 -14.64 11.09 -24.23
CA TRP A 313 -14.50 9.98 -25.18
C TRP A 313 -15.82 9.31 -25.51
N SER A 314 -16.87 9.52 -24.71
CA SER A 314 -18.21 9.01 -24.97
C SER A 314 -18.75 9.41 -26.34
N VAL A 315 -18.50 10.67 -26.74
CA VAL A 315 -18.92 11.22 -28.04
C VAL A 315 -18.19 10.62 -29.24
N LYS A 316 -17.09 9.88 -29.01
CA LYS A 316 -16.29 9.24 -30.06
C LYS A 316 -16.81 7.86 -30.45
N VAL A 317 -17.77 7.31 -29.68
CA VAL A 317 -18.38 6.00 -29.94
C VAL A 317 -19.82 6.20 -30.38
N ILE A 318 -20.23 5.49 -31.44
CA ILE A 318 -21.62 5.51 -31.89
C ILE A 318 -22.47 4.73 -30.89
N LYS A 319 -23.66 5.26 -30.54
CA LYS A 319 -24.58 4.69 -29.54
C LYS A 319 -24.79 3.17 -29.59
N ARG A 320 -24.87 2.60 -30.80
CA ARG A 320 -25.08 1.14 -31.00
C ARG A 320 -23.87 0.28 -30.62
N GLU A 321 -22.69 0.89 -30.50
CA GLU A 321 -21.39 0.23 -30.23
C GLU A 321 -20.84 0.56 -28.84
N GLU A 322 -21.56 1.39 -28.05
CA GLU A 322 -21.17 1.77 -26.70
C GLU A 322 -20.91 0.55 -25.81
N GLY A 323 -21.78 -0.48 -25.91
CA GLY A 323 -21.62 -1.72 -25.14
C GLY A 323 -20.31 -2.46 -25.41
N LEU A 324 -19.71 -2.29 -26.58
CA LEU A 324 -18.45 -2.94 -26.95
C LEU A 324 -17.22 -2.09 -26.62
N PHE A 325 -17.29 -0.77 -26.87
CA PHE A 325 -16.09 0.07 -26.86
C PHE A 325 -16.04 1.09 -25.73
N LEU A 326 -17.17 1.60 -25.25
CA LEU A 326 -17.19 2.80 -24.40
C LEU A 326 -16.32 2.64 -23.15
N GLY A 327 -16.56 1.59 -22.37
CA GLY A 327 -15.77 1.33 -21.17
C GLY A 327 -14.31 1.07 -21.47
N LEU A 328 -14.05 0.25 -22.49
CA LEU A 328 -12.70 -0.13 -22.89
C LEU A 328 -11.83 1.08 -23.22
N ILE A 329 -12.32 1.97 -24.09
CA ILE A 329 -11.56 3.13 -24.52
C ILE A 329 -11.51 4.22 -23.43
N SER A 330 -12.50 4.27 -22.54
CA SER A 330 -12.57 5.25 -21.46
C SER A 330 -11.54 5.01 -20.36
N LEU A 331 -11.02 3.79 -20.21
CA LEU A 331 -9.96 3.49 -19.24
C LEU A 331 -8.72 4.36 -19.45
N VAL A 332 -8.36 4.63 -20.70
CA VAL A 332 -7.15 5.39 -21.06
C VAL A 332 -7.22 6.83 -20.53
N PRO A 333 -8.15 7.68 -20.98
CA PRO A 333 -8.21 9.08 -20.54
C PRO A 333 -8.42 9.20 -19.02
N ILE A 334 -9.30 8.39 -18.43
CA ILE A 334 -9.54 8.42 -16.97
C ILE A 334 -8.23 8.19 -16.21
N SER A 335 -7.46 7.18 -16.64
CA SER A 335 -6.23 6.81 -15.94
C SER A 335 -5.14 7.86 -16.11
N VAL A 336 -5.03 8.48 -17.30
CA VAL A 336 -4.04 9.53 -17.59
C VAL A 336 -4.39 10.83 -16.87
N GLU A 337 -5.65 11.26 -16.91
CA GLU A 337 -6.14 12.44 -16.18
C GLU A 337 -5.90 12.29 -14.67
N HIS A 338 -6.24 11.13 -14.10
CA HIS A 338 -5.99 10.89 -12.69
C HIS A 338 -4.49 10.87 -12.34
N ALA A 339 -3.62 10.36 -13.20
CA ALA A 339 -2.18 10.37 -12.96
C ALA A 339 -1.63 11.80 -12.98
N TYR A 340 -2.12 12.64 -13.90
CA TYR A 340 -1.82 14.06 -13.96
C TYR A 340 -2.33 14.82 -12.72
N ASP A 341 -3.57 14.57 -12.31
CA ASP A 341 -4.16 15.15 -11.10
C ASP A 341 -3.33 14.79 -9.85
N ILE A 342 -2.89 13.53 -9.74
CA ILE A 342 -2.05 13.08 -8.63
C ILE A 342 -0.73 13.86 -8.59
N ASP A 343 -0.06 14.06 -9.73
CA ASP A 343 1.17 14.87 -9.80
C ASP A 343 0.95 16.30 -9.26
N LEU A 344 -0.16 16.93 -9.65
CA LEU A 344 -0.54 18.27 -9.16
C LEU A 344 -0.88 18.28 -7.66
N LEU A 345 -1.63 17.28 -7.19
CA LEU A 345 -2.04 17.18 -5.79
C LEU A 345 -0.85 16.91 -4.87
N ILE A 346 0.17 16.15 -5.32
CA ILE A 346 1.43 15.99 -4.57
C ILE A 346 2.08 17.36 -4.37
N ASP A 347 2.15 18.16 -5.43
CA ASP A 347 2.69 19.51 -5.40
C ASP A 347 1.93 20.42 -4.42
N GLU A 348 0.60 20.37 -4.47
CA GLU A 348 -0.28 21.11 -3.58
C GLU A 348 -0.07 20.70 -2.11
N TYR A 349 -0.01 19.40 -1.84
CA TYR A 349 0.24 18.86 -0.50
C TYR A 349 1.59 19.34 0.06
N MET A 350 2.63 19.33 -0.77
CA MET A 350 4.00 19.63 -0.38
C MET A 350 4.27 21.13 -0.15
N ARG A 351 3.51 22.02 -0.79
CA ARG A 351 3.63 23.48 -0.65
C ARG A 351 3.05 24.01 0.66
N GLN A 352 2.25 23.20 1.35
CA GLN A 352 1.54 23.62 2.55
C GLN A 352 2.32 23.42 3.86
N PHE A 353 3.49 22.80 3.82
CA PHE A 353 4.36 22.71 4.98
C PHE A 353 5.08 24.03 5.24
N PRO A 354 5.08 24.57 6.48
CA PRO A 354 5.78 25.81 6.82
C PRO A 354 7.29 25.70 6.58
N GLY A 355 7.93 26.78 6.13
CA GLY A 355 9.40 26.87 6.04
C GLY A 355 10.02 26.32 4.75
N ARG A 356 9.28 26.36 3.63
CA ARG A 356 9.83 26.23 2.27
C ARG A 356 9.74 27.54 1.50
#